data_AF-A0A9X3WRA7-F1
#
_entry.id   AF-A0A9X3WRA7-F1
#
_cell.length_a   1.000
_cell.length_b   1.000
_cell.length_c   1.000
_cell.angle_alpha   90.00
_cell.angle_beta   90.00
_cell.angle_gamma   90.00
#
_symmetry.space_group_name_H-M   'P 1'
#
loop_
_entity.id
_entity.type
_entity.pdbx_description
1 polymer ?
#
loop_
_entity_poly.entity_id
_entity_poly.type
_entity_poly.pdbx_seq_one_letter_code
_entity_poly.pdbx_strand_id
1 'polypeptide(L)' 'MATKQQIQQCITDCTNTANMIRTATNGVPKAGIRDMLTQGAVHIEACIRQCEHATEHVQ' A
#
# COMPACT_ATOMS: atom_id res chain seq x y z
N MET A 1 5.47 15.38 14.09
CA MET A 1 5.60 14.92 12.69
C MET A 1 6.30 13.58 12.71
N ALA A 2 5.95 12.66 11.81
CA ALA A 2 6.67 11.40 11.70
C ALA A 2 8.11 11.68 11.22
N THR A 3 9.09 10.95 11.76
CA THR A 3 10.47 11.03 11.30
C THR A 3 10.63 10.35 9.95
N LYS A 4 11.69 10.69 9.21
CA LYS A 4 12.06 10.03 7.95
C LYS A 4 12.07 8.50 8.07
N GLN A 5 12.61 7.99 9.17
CA GLN A 5 12.69 6.55 9.42
C GLN A 5 11.30 5.91 9.66
N GLN A 6 10.39 6.62 10.34
CA GLN A 6 9.01 6.17 10.52
C GLN A 6 8.24 6.14 9.19
N ILE A 7 8.47 7.12 8.31
CA ILE A 7 7.83 7.16 6.99
C ILE A 7 8.37 6.02 6.11
N GLN A 8 9.67 5.75 6.13
CA GLN A 8 10.27 4.63 5.39
C GLN A 8 9.72 3.26 5.85
N GLN A 9 9.51 3.10 7.15
CA GLN A 9 8.88 1.89 7.69
C GLN A 9 7.44 1.76 7.19
N CYS A 10 6.67 2.85 7.20
CA CYS A 10 5.30 2.88 6.68
C CYS A 10 5.25 2.48 5.19
N ILE A 11 6.14 3.02 4.35
CA ILE A 11 6.26 2.64 2.92
C ILE A 11 6.50 1.13 2.79
N THR A 12 7.38 0.56 3.61
CA THR A 12 7.73 -0.86 3.58
C THR A 12 6.53 -1.72 3.96
N ASP A 13 5.85 -1.39 5.05
CA ASP A 13 4.68 -2.12 5.55
C ASP A 13 3.51 -2.06 4.56
N CYS A 14 3.27 -0.89 3.96
CA CYS A 14 2.26 -0.71 2.92
C CYS A 14 2.61 -1.50 1.65
N THR A 15 3.87 -1.51 1.23
CA THR A 15 4.32 -2.30 0.06
C THR A 15 4.07 -3.79 0.28
N ASN A 16 4.44 -4.30 1.45
CA ASN A 16 4.18 -5.69 1.83
C ASN A 16 2.67 -5.99 1.84
N THR A 17 1.87 -5.09 2.39
CA THR A 17 0.41 -5.24 2.45
C THR A 17 -0.23 -5.27 1.07
N ALA A 18 0.15 -4.37 0.17
CA ALA A 18 -0.36 -4.34 -1.21
C ALA A 18 -0.03 -5.65 -1.95
N ASN A 19 1.18 -6.19 -1.76
CA ASN A 19 1.61 -7.46 -2.35
C ASN A 19 0.86 -8.66 -1.76
N MET A 20 0.60 -8.67 -0.44
CA MET A 20 -0.23 -9.69 0.20
C MET A 20 -1.66 -9.67 -0.35
N ILE A 21 -2.27 -8.50 -0.49
CA ILE A 21 -3.62 -8.36 -1.06
C ILE A 21 -3.64 -8.87 -2.50
N ARG A 22 -2.68 -8.48 -3.34
CA ARG A 22 -2.58 -9.00 -4.72
C ARG A 22 -2.50 -10.52 -4.76
N THR A 23 -1.69 -11.12 -3.91
CA THR A 23 -1.52 -12.57 -3.84
C THR A 23 -2.81 -13.26 -3.41
N ALA A 24 -3.46 -12.75 -2.36
CA ALA A 24 -4.74 -13.26 -1.88
C ALA A 24 -5.85 -13.13 -2.93
N THR A 25 -5.86 -12.02 -3.67
CA THR A 25 -6.84 -11.71 -4.74
C THR A 25 -6.87 -12.77 -5.83
N ASN A 26 -5.72 -13.35 -6.18
CA ASN A 26 -5.62 -14.40 -7.20
C ASN A 26 -6.40 -15.67 -6.83
N GLY A 27 -6.57 -15.96 -5.53
CA GLY A 27 -7.31 -17.10 -5.03
C GLY A 27 -8.82 -16.87 -4.90
N VAL A 28 -9.32 -15.66 -5.19
CA VAL A 28 -10.73 -15.32 -4.96
C VAL A 28 -11.61 -15.70 -6.16
N PRO A 29 -12.54 -16.66 -5.99
CA PRO A 29 -13.39 -17.13 -7.10
C PRO A 29 -14.47 -16.10 -7.48
N LYS A 30 -14.95 -15.31 -6.50
CA LYS A 30 -16.02 -14.33 -6.73
C LYS A 30 -15.45 -13.04 -7.33
N ALA A 31 -15.78 -12.78 -8.60
CA ALA A 31 -15.26 -11.65 -9.37
C ALA A 31 -15.43 -10.29 -8.68
N GLY A 32 -16.60 -10.03 -8.06
CA GLY A 32 -16.83 -8.77 -7.35
C GLY A 32 -15.90 -8.55 -6.14
N ILE A 33 -15.58 -9.62 -5.40
CA ILE A 33 -14.64 -9.53 -4.28
C ILE A 33 -13.21 -9.33 -4.80
N ARG A 34 -12.85 -10.03 -5.89
CA ARG A 34 -11.56 -9.88 -6.55
C ARG A 34 -11.32 -8.43 -7.02
N ASP A 35 -12.36 -7.82 -7.60
CA ASP A 35 -12.30 -6.42 -8.04
C ASP A 35 -12.11 -5.46 -6.84
N MET A 36 -12.90 -5.62 -5.78
CA MET A 36 -12.74 -4.82 -4.56
C MET A 36 -11.33 -4.94 -3.95
N LEU A 37 -10.76 -6.14 -3.88
CA LEU A 37 -9.41 -6.33 -3.34
C LEU A 37 -8.35 -5.71 -4.25
N THR A 38 -8.54 -5.79 -5.57
CA THR A 38 -7.67 -5.12 -6.56
C THR A 38 -7.68 -3.61 -6.34
N GLN A 39 -8.86 -3.01 -6.18
CA GLN A 39 -9.00 -1.58 -5.88
C GLN A 39 -8.37 -1.22 -4.52
N GLY A 40 -8.53 -2.08 -3.51
CA GLY A 40 -7.88 -1.92 -2.21
C GLY A 40 -6.35 -1.87 -2.30
N ALA A 41 -5.73 -2.77 -3.09
CA ALA A 41 -4.29 -2.74 -3.33
C ALA A 41 -3.84 -1.44 -4.02
N VAL A 42 -4.61 -0.94 -4.99
CA VAL A 42 -4.34 0.34 -5.67
C VAL A 42 -4.40 1.53 -4.69
N HIS A 43 -5.33 1.52 -3.74
CA HIS A 43 -5.38 2.57 -2.70
C HIS A 43 -4.15 2.54 -1.80
N ILE A 44 -3.61 1.37 -1.47
CA ILE A 44 -2.38 1.27 -0.69
C ILE A 44 -1.19 1.82 -1.49
N GLU A 45 -1.11 1.55 -2.79
CA GLU A 45 -0.09 2.16 -3.66
C GLU A 45 -0.19 3.68 -3.71
N ALA A 46 -1.41 4.23 -3.72
CA ALA A 46 -1.61 5.68 -3.64
C ALA A 46 -1.18 6.25 -2.29
N CYS A 47 -1.32 5.50 -1.20
CA CYS A 47 -0.80 5.88 0.11
C CYS A 47 0.73 5.91 0.12
N ILE A 48 1.38 4.89 -0.45
CA ILE A 48 2.86 4.84 -0.57
C ILE A 48 3.40 6.08 -1.27
N ARG A 49 2.82 6.48 -2.40
CA ARG A 49 3.25 7.68 -3.14
C ARG A 49 3.15 8.97 -2.30
N GLN A 50 2.15 9.07 -1.42
CA GLN A 50 2.02 10.20 -0.50
C GLN A 50 3.11 10.17 0.58
N CYS A 51 3.45 8.98 1.08
CA CYS A 51 4.56 8.81 2.02
C CYS A 51 5.92 9.14 1.38
N GLU A 52 6.14 8.73 0.13
CA GLU A 52 7.35 9.09 -0.63
C GLU A 52 7.48 10.62 -0.76
N HIS A 53 6.40 11.29 -1.19
CA HIS A 53 6.38 12.76 -1.27
C HIS A 53 6.60 13.42 0.10
N ALA A 54 5.98 12.90 1.16
CA ALA A 54 6.20 13.41 2.52
C ALA A 54 7.65 13.24 2.98
N THR A 55 8.32 12.15 2.58
CA THR A 55 9.72 11.88 2.95
C THR A 55 10.68 12.95 2.41
N GLU A 56 10.39 13.52 1.24
CA GLU A 56 11.18 14.61 0.66
C GLU A 56 11.12 15.90 1.48
N HIS A 57 10.09 16.05 2.31
CA HIS A 57 9.81 17.26 3.08
C HIS A 57 10.15 17.11 4.57
N VAL A 58 10.57 15.92 5.01
CA VAL A 58 11.03 15.66 6.37
C VAL A 58 12.57 15.69 6.39
N GLN A 59 13.11 16.77 6.96
CA GLN A 59 14.54 16.98 7.19
C GLN A 59 15.06 16.17 8.38
#